data_AF-A0A538FTW9-F1
#
_entry.id   AF-A0A538FTW9-F1
#
_cell.length_a   1.000
_cell.length_b   1.000
_cell.length_c   1.000
_cell.angle_alpha   90.00
_cell.angle_beta   90.00
_cell.angle_gamma   90.00
#
_symmetry.space_group_name_H-M   'P 1'
#
loop_
_entity.id
_entity.type
_entity.pdbx_description
1 polymer ?
#
loop_
_entity_poly.entity_id
_entity_poly.type
_entity_poly.pdbx_seq_one_letter_code
_entity_poly.pdbx_strand_id
1 'polypeptide(L)'
;LHTFFSPLDFLRAVPQVWNGFQFNIKMMVVAETLVLVLALLVAIVRGLPGRAALPFRAIAIVYTDVFRGTPLVLVLFMVLSFSTLNILGLSSGSLFTDGVIALTIVYTAYVTEVYRAGIESVHPSQRMAARSLGLTYTQ
;
A
#
# COMPACT_ATOMS: atom_id res chain seq x y z
N LEU A 1 36.57 14.99 -0.69
CA LEU A 1 36.81 13.85 -1.61
C LEU A 1 37.50 12.67 -0.91
N HIS A 2 38.49 12.88 -0.04
CA HIS A 2 39.20 11.79 0.66
C HIS A 2 38.32 10.94 1.60
N THR A 3 37.29 11.49 2.24
CA THR A 3 36.36 10.73 3.10
C THR A 3 35.38 9.87 2.30
N PHE A 4 35.07 10.25 1.05
CA PHE A 4 34.02 9.61 0.25
C PHE A 4 34.50 8.32 -0.44
N PHE A 5 35.81 8.22 -0.75
CA PHE A 5 36.42 7.06 -1.41
C PHE A 5 37.46 6.35 -0.53
N SER A 6 37.40 6.54 0.78
CA SER A 6 38.27 5.85 1.75
C SER A 6 37.83 4.39 1.92
N PRO A 7 38.67 3.39 1.54
CA PRO A 7 38.31 1.98 1.69
C PRO A 7 38.05 1.58 3.15
N LEU A 8 38.75 2.23 4.09
CA LEU A 8 38.57 2.02 5.52
C LEU A 8 37.20 2.51 6.01
N ASP A 9 36.75 3.67 5.54
CA ASP A 9 35.44 4.21 5.95
C ASP A 9 34.28 3.44 5.31
N PHE A 10 34.48 2.92 4.09
CA PHE A 10 33.54 2.00 3.46
C PHE A 10 33.38 0.72 4.29
N LEU A 11 34.47 0.04 4.67
CA LEU A 11 34.42 -1.18 5.47
C LEU A 11 33.80 -0.93 6.86
N ARG A 12 34.02 0.25 7.44
CA ARG A 12 33.40 0.64 8.71
C ARG A 12 31.90 0.87 8.62
N ALA A 13 31.38 1.24 7.45
CA ALA A 13 29.95 1.47 7.20
C ALA A 13 29.17 0.18 6.89
N VAL A 14 29.85 -0.89 6.47
CA VAL A 14 29.22 -2.16 6.09
C VAL A 14 28.25 -2.68 7.17
N PRO A 15 28.60 -2.74 8.47
CA PRO A 15 27.68 -3.25 9.49
C PRO A 15 26.40 -2.40 9.62
N GLN A 16 26.51 -1.08 9.57
CA GLN A 16 25.36 -0.17 9.71
C GLN A 16 24.47 -0.24 8.47
N VAL A 17 25.06 -0.30 7.27
CA VAL A 17 24.31 -0.52 6.01
C VAL A 17 23.59 -1.85 6.04
N TRP A 18 24.25 -2.91 6.52
CA TRP A 18 23.64 -4.23 6.66
C TRP A 18 22.46 -4.24 7.62
N ASN A 19 22.59 -3.60 8.78
CA ASN A 19 21.50 -3.45 9.74
C ASN A 19 20.32 -2.66 9.14
N GLY A 20 20.61 -1.55 8.46
CA GLY A 20 19.60 -0.75 7.76
C GLY A 20 18.91 -1.54 6.64
N PHE A 21 19.66 -2.33 5.88
CA PHE A 21 19.11 -3.20 4.84
C PHE A 21 18.13 -4.22 5.42
N GLN A 22 18.53 -4.94 6.48
CA GLN A 22 17.65 -5.89 7.16
C GLN A 22 16.39 -5.23 7.72
N PHE A 23 16.52 -4.02 8.27
CA PHE A 23 15.38 -3.24 8.76
C PHE A 23 14.40 -2.91 7.64
N ASN A 24 14.89 -2.46 6.48
CA ASN A 24 14.07 -2.18 5.30
C ASN A 24 13.38 -3.44 4.77
N ILE A 25 14.09 -4.57 4.67
CA ILE A 25 13.50 -5.84 4.22
C ILE A 25 12.36 -6.27 5.15
N LYS A 26 12.56 -6.17 6.47
CA LYS A 26 11.50 -6.50 7.44
C LYS A 26 10.27 -5.59 7.26
N MET A 27 10.47 -4.28 7.11
CA MET A 27 9.37 -3.34 6.85
C MET A 27 8.65 -3.68 5.55
N MET A 28 9.40 -3.92 4.47
CA MET A 28 8.87 -4.27 3.16
C MET A 28 7.98 -5.51 3.23
N VAL A 29 8.45 -6.60 3.84
CA VAL A 29 7.68 -7.85 3.93
C VAL A 29 6.37 -7.65 4.68
N VAL A 30 6.39 -6.94 5.81
CA VAL A 30 5.19 -6.69 6.61
C VAL A 30 4.22 -5.77 5.87
N ALA A 31 4.72 -4.64 5.36
CA ALA A 31 3.89 -3.68 4.63
C ALA A 31 3.29 -4.30 3.37
N GLU A 32 4.08 -5.01 2.56
CA GLU A 32 3.61 -5.65 1.32
C GLU A 32 2.52 -6.68 1.60
N THR A 33 2.66 -7.48 2.66
CA THR A 33 1.62 -8.45 3.05
C THR A 33 0.29 -7.73 3.33
N LEU A 34 0.33 -6.62 4.07
CA LEU A 34 -0.87 -5.82 4.34
C LEU A 34 -1.42 -5.17 3.07
N VAL A 35 -0.55 -4.61 2.24
CA VAL A 35 -0.90 -3.97 0.96
C VAL A 35 -1.62 -4.94 0.05
N LEU A 36 -1.10 -6.16 -0.14
CA LEU A 36 -1.72 -7.14 -1.04
C LEU A 36 -3.15 -7.51 -0.61
N VAL A 37 -3.37 -7.68 0.70
CA VAL A 37 -4.71 -7.99 1.25
C VAL A 37 -5.63 -6.78 1.12
N LEU A 38 -5.21 -5.62 1.62
CA LEU A 38 -6.05 -4.43 1.65
C LEU A 38 -6.36 -3.94 0.24
N ALA A 39 -5.38 -3.91 -0.66
CA ALA A 39 -5.57 -3.45 -2.02
C ALA A 39 -6.54 -4.34 -2.81
N LEU A 40 -6.50 -5.66 -2.56
CA LEU A 40 -7.46 -6.57 -3.17
C LEU A 40 -8.89 -6.27 -2.68
N LEU A 41 -9.07 -6.04 -1.37
CA LEU A 41 -10.36 -5.66 -0.81
C LEU A 41 -10.88 -4.34 -1.41
N VAL A 42 -10.03 -3.31 -1.49
CA VAL A 42 -10.41 -2.02 -2.09
C VAL A 42 -10.74 -2.19 -3.59
N ALA A 43 -9.97 -2.99 -4.33
CA ALA A 43 -10.21 -3.25 -5.75
C ALA A 43 -11.57 -3.97 -5.97
N ILE A 44 -11.89 -4.97 -5.14
CA ILE A 44 -13.18 -5.66 -5.17
C ILE A 44 -14.32 -4.67 -4.90
N VAL A 45 -14.22 -3.86 -3.84
CA VAL A 45 -15.23 -2.84 -3.50
C VAL A 45 -15.46 -1.88 -4.67
N ARG A 46 -14.38 -1.43 -5.32
CA ARG A 46 -14.47 -0.56 -6.51
C ARG A 46 -15.16 -1.23 -7.71
N GLY A 47 -15.01 -2.55 -7.83
CA GLY A 47 -15.63 -3.36 -8.87
C GLY A 47 -17.09 -3.73 -8.60
N LEU A 48 -17.68 -3.43 -7.44
CA LEU A 48 -19.04 -3.86 -7.12
C LEU A 48 -20.11 -3.20 -8.03
N PRO A 49 -21.08 -3.97 -8.57
CA PRO A 49 -22.16 -3.44 -9.39
C PRO A 49 -23.30 -2.87 -8.52
N GLY A 50 -24.15 -2.03 -9.14
CA GLY A 50 -25.39 -1.57 -8.54
C GLY A 50 -25.30 -0.26 -7.73
N ARG A 51 -26.46 0.35 -7.49
CA ARG A 51 -26.56 1.68 -6.84
C ARG A 51 -26.24 1.63 -5.35
N ALA A 52 -26.50 0.51 -4.69
CA ALA A 52 -26.19 0.32 -3.27
C ALA A 52 -24.68 0.33 -2.98
N ALA A 53 -23.85 -0.05 -3.95
CA ALA A 53 -22.39 -0.04 -3.82
C ALA A 53 -21.77 1.35 -4.06
N LEU A 54 -22.53 2.32 -4.59
CA LEU A 54 -22.02 3.66 -4.93
C LEU A 54 -21.30 4.38 -3.78
N PRO A 55 -21.84 4.46 -2.54
CA PRO A 55 -21.13 5.16 -1.46
C PRO A 55 -19.77 4.51 -1.14
N PHE A 56 -19.71 3.18 -1.09
CA PHE A 56 -18.48 2.45 -0.82
C PHE A 56 -17.46 2.61 -1.95
N ARG A 57 -17.92 2.58 -3.20
CA ARG A 57 -17.09 2.86 -4.37
C ARG A 57 -16.54 4.27 -4.35
N ALA A 58 -17.37 5.26 -4.01
CA ALA A 58 -16.95 6.64 -3.91
C ALA A 58 -15.85 6.82 -2.85
N ILE A 59 -16.01 6.22 -1.66
CA ILE A 59 -14.98 6.24 -0.62
C ILE A 59 -13.69 5.59 -1.12
N ALA A 60 -13.78 4.42 -1.75
CA ALA A 60 -12.62 3.72 -2.28
C ALA A 60 -11.91 4.50 -3.40
N ILE A 61 -12.65 5.18 -4.28
CA ILE A 61 -12.11 6.07 -5.33
C ILE A 61 -11.38 7.26 -4.69
N VAL A 62 -12.04 7.96 -3.76
CA VAL A 62 -11.44 9.10 -3.05
C VAL A 62 -10.17 8.68 -2.32
N TYR A 63 -10.21 7.56 -1.60
CA TYR A 63 -9.03 6.99 -0.95
C TYR A 63 -7.89 6.76 -1.96
N THR A 64 -8.16 6.05 -3.07
CA THR A 64 -7.10 5.77 -4.05
C THR A 64 -6.56 7.02 -4.72
N ASP A 65 -7.41 7.99 -5.05
CA ASP A 65 -7.01 9.21 -5.76
C ASP A 65 -6.18 10.11 -4.85
N VAL A 66 -6.61 10.30 -3.60
CA VAL A 66 -5.89 11.10 -2.60
C VAL A 66 -4.50 10.54 -2.35
N PHE A 67 -4.39 9.25 -2.02
CA PHE A 67 -3.09 8.68 -1.61
C PHE A 67 -2.15 8.38 -2.78
N ARG A 68 -2.66 8.19 -4.00
CA ARG A 68 -1.80 8.18 -5.21
C ARG A 68 -1.31 9.58 -5.56
N GLY A 69 -2.10 10.62 -5.29
CA GLY A 69 -1.71 12.02 -5.49
C GLY A 69 -0.81 12.59 -4.39
N THR A 70 -0.65 11.88 -3.26
CA THR A 70 0.08 12.38 -2.09
C THR A 70 1.50 11.80 -2.02
N PRO A 71 2.54 12.63 -1.86
CA PRO A 71 3.90 12.16 -1.58
C PRO A 71 3.96 11.28 -0.32
N LEU A 72 4.60 10.11 -0.42
CA LEU A 72 4.78 9.18 0.70
C LEU A 72 5.40 9.85 1.93
N VAL A 73 6.37 10.75 1.71
CA VAL A 73 7.04 11.49 2.80
C VAL A 73 6.06 12.33 3.61
N LEU A 74 5.05 12.93 2.98
CA LEU A 74 4.02 13.70 3.71
C LEU A 74 3.14 12.78 4.56
N VAL A 75 2.74 11.62 4.02
CA VAL A 75 1.95 10.64 4.77
C VAL A 75 2.76 10.10 5.96
N LEU A 76 4.05 9.82 5.76
CA LEU A 76 4.95 9.40 6.83
C LEU A 76 5.03 10.47 7.94
N PHE A 77 5.22 11.74 7.58
CA PHE A 77 5.24 12.81 8.59
C PHE A 77 3.91 12.93 9.33
N MET A 78 2.78 12.81 8.63
CA MET A 78 1.46 12.82 9.27
C MET A 78 1.30 11.67 10.28
N VAL A 79 1.69 10.45 9.90
CA VAL A 79 1.65 9.28 10.79
C VAL A 79 2.56 9.48 12.01
N LEU A 80 3.79 9.95 11.81
CA LEU A 80 4.73 10.26 12.88
C LEU A 80 4.19 11.34 13.83
N SER A 81 3.59 12.40 13.30
CA SER A 81 2.98 13.46 14.10
C SER A 81 1.81 12.94 14.94
N PHE A 82 0.95 12.10 14.37
CA PHE A 82 -0.17 11.50 15.10
C PHE A 82 0.31 10.54 16.20
N SER A 83 1.32 9.71 15.90
CA SER A 83 1.94 8.78 16.84
C SER A 83 2.61 9.48 18.02
N THR A 84 3.38 10.54 17.73
CA THR A 84 4.12 11.31 18.74
C THR A 84 3.20 12.10 19.65
N LEU A 85 2.15 12.70 19.10
CA LEU A 85 1.17 13.47 19.86
C LEU A 85 0.12 12.59 20.55
N ASN A 86 0.23 11.26 20.40
CA ASN A 86 -0.73 10.26 20.89
C ASN A 86 -2.18 10.62 20.50
N ILE A 87 -2.35 11.16 19.30
CA ILE A 87 -3.65 11.56 18.78
C ILE A 87 -4.47 10.28 18.58
N LEU A 88 -5.73 10.30 19.02
CA LEU A 88 -6.65 9.14 18.99
C LEU A 88 -6.19 7.93 19.82
N GLY A 89 -5.24 8.12 20.76
CA GLY A 89 -4.68 7.00 21.55
C GLY A 89 -3.77 6.07 20.73
N LEU A 90 -3.40 6.50 19.52
CA LEU A 90 -2.56 5.75 18.60
C LEU A 90 -1.11 6.16 18.82
N SER A 91 -0.47 5.73 19.92
CA SER A 91 0.98 5.82 20.05
C SER A 91 1.60 4.47 19.69
N SER A 92 2.32 4.42 18.56
CA SER A 92 3.02 3.19 18.17
C SER A 92 4.35 3.02 18.92
N GLY A 93 4.93 4.12 19.41
CA GLY A 93 6.24 4.16 20.07
C GLY A 93 7.40 3.65 19.19
N SER A 94 7.16 3.39 17.90
CA SER A 94 8.08 2.63 17.04
C SER A 94 8.08 3.17 15.61
N LEU A 95 9.24 3.67 15.19
CA LEU A 95 9.48 4.13 13.81
C LEU A 95 9.23 3.03 12.78
N PHE A 96 9.43 1.76 13.16
CA PHE A 96 9.12 0.61 12.31
C PHE A 96 7.63 0.55 12.01
N THR A 97 6.79 0.66 13.05
CA THR A 97 5.33 0.60 12.92
C THR A 97 4.81 1.79 12.13
N ASP A 98 5.30 3.00 12.41
CA ASP A 98 4.89 4.21 11.69
C ASP A 98 5.28 4.15 10.20
N GLY A 99 6.47 3.63 9.90
CA GLY A 99 6.91 3.35 8.54
C GLY A 99 6.01 2.34 7.82
N VAL A 100 5.69 1.22 8.47
CA VAL A 100 4.78 0.20 7.92
C VAL A 100 3.39 0.77 7.65
N ILE A 101 2.83 1.57 8.57
CA ILE A 101 1.52 2.20 8.40
C ILE A 101 1.54 3.17 7.20
N ALA A 102 2.53 4.06 7.14
CA ALA A 102 2.63 5.03 6.05
C ALA A 102 2.80 4.35 4.69
N LEU A 103 3.68 3.34 4.60
CA LEU A 103 3.85 2.52 3.40
C LEU A 103 2.55 1.82 3.02
N THR A 104 1.87 1.19 3.98
CA THR A 104 0.62 0.46 3.72
C THR A 104 -0.46 1.38 3.18
N ILE A 105 -0.67 2.55 3.78
CA ILE A 105 -1.67 3.53 3.35
C ILE A 105 -1.45 3.96 1.90
N VAL A 106 -0.21 4.28 1.54
CA VAL A 106 0.11 4.78 0.20
C VAL A 106 0.12 3.65 -0.82
N TYR A 107 0.85 2.57 -0.58
CA TYR A 107 1.01 1.49 -1.55
C TYR A 107 -0.29 0.70 -1.77
N THR A 108 -1.17 0.59 -0.77
CA THR A 108 -2.52 0.01 -0.98
C THR A 108 -3.28 0.77 -2.06
N ALA A 109 -3.18 2.09 -2.11
CA ALA A 109 -3.83 2.89 -3.15
C ALA A 109 -3.27 2.62 -4.55
N TYR A 110 -1.95 2.47 -4.68
CA TYR A 110 -1.30 2.13 -5.95
C TYR A 110 -1.62 0.70 -6.40
N VAL A 111 -1.49 -0.29 -5.50
CA VAL A 111 -1.72 -1.71 -5.82
C VAL A 111 -3.20 -1.98 -6.11
N THR A 112 -4.12 -1.21 -5.53
CA THR A 112 -5.55 -1.27 -5.88
C THR A 112 -5.76 -1.05 -7.39
N GLU A 113 -5.02 -0.12 -7.98
CA GLU A 113 -5.12 0.20 -9.40
C GLU A 113 -4.42 -0.84 -10.28
N VAL A 114 -3.34 -1.46 -9.79
CA VAL A 114 -2.73 -2.62 -10.44
C VAL A 114 -3.73 -3.77 -10.50
N TYR A 115 -4.40 -4.10 -9.40
CA TYR A 115 -5.44 -5.13 -9.39
C TYR A 115 -6.61 -4.77 -10.31
N ARG A 116 -7.10 -3.51 -10.27
CA ARG A 116 -8.19 -3.07 -11.14
C ARG A 116 -7.82 -3.21 -12.61
N ALA A 117 -6.63 -2.73 -13.00
CA ALA A 117 -6.13 -2.86 -14.38
C ALA A 117 -5.97 -4.33 -14.78
N GLY A 118 -5.48 -5.19 -13.87
CA GLY A 118 -5.41 -6.63 -14.08
C GLY A 118 -6.79 -7.26 -14.34
N ILE A 119 -7.79 -6.93 -13.51
CA ILE A 119 -9.17 -7.43 -13.66
C ILE A 119 -9.81 -6.94 -14.97
N GLU A 120 -9.58 -5.68 -15.34
CA GLU A 120 -10.10 -5.10 -16.58
C GLU A 120 -9.38 -5.58 -17.84
N SER A 121 -8.16 -6.08 -17.72
CA SER A 121 -7.41 -6.67 -18.85
C SER A 121 -8.02 -7.99 -19.35
N VAL A 122 -8.88 -8.65 -18.55
CA VAL A 122 -9.54 -9.89 -18.95
C VAL A 122 -10.58 -9.62 -20.03
N HIS A 123 -10.50 -10.36 -21.14
CA HIS A 123 -11.38 -10.17 -22.28
C HIS A 123 -12.87 -10.30 -21.89
N PRO A 124 -13.76 -9.38 -22.30
CA PRO A 124 -15.17 -9.37 -21.88
C PRO A 124 -15.94 -10.66 -22.20
N SER A 125 -15.51 -11.42 -23.21
CA SER A 125 -16.12 -12.72 -23.55
C SER A 125 -16.10 -13.71 -22.39
N GLN A 126 -15.11 -13.64 -21.49
CA GLN A 126 -15.04 -14.52 -20.33
C GLN A 126 -16.23 -14.28 -19.40
N ARG A 127 -16.56 -13.00 -19.15
CA ARG A 127 -17.76 -12.65 -18.36
C ARG A 127 -19.05 -13.02 -19.09
N MET A 128 -19.12 -12.85 -20.41
CA MET A 128 -20.30 -13.24 -21.19
C MET A 128 -20.52 -14.76 -21.16
N ALA A 129 -19.45 -15.55 -21.33
CA ALA A 129 -19.51 -17.01 -21.26
C ALA A 129 -19.96 -17.49 -19.87
N ALA A 130 -19.41 -16.92 -18.78
CA ALA A 130 -19.85 -17.22 -17.42
C ALA A 130 -21.35 -16.96 -17.22
N ARG A 131 -21.86 -15.83 -17.74
CA ARG A 131 -23.30 -15.50 -17.70
C ARG A 131 -24.15 -16.46 -18.54
N SER A 132 -23.66 -16.93 -19.69
CA SER A 132 -24.35 -17.95 -20.50
C SER A 132 -24.44 -19.30 -19.79
N LEU A 133 -23.51 -19.60 -18.88
CA LEU A 133 -23.57 -20.78 -18.00
C LEU A 133 -24.44 -20.59 -16.75
N GLY A 134 -25.11 -19.44 -16.60
CA GLY A 134 -25.97 -19.14 -15.47
C GLY A 134 -25.25 -18.67 -14.21
N LEU A 135 -23.95 -18.39 -14.27
CA LEU A 135 -23.18 -17.90 -13.11
C LEU A 135 -23.65 -16.50 -12.69
N THR A 136 -23.76 -16.29 -11.38
CA THR A 136 -24.04 -14.96 -10.79
C THR A 136 -22.79 -14.08 -10.82
N TYR A 137 -22.91 -12.78 -10.56
CA TYR A 137 -21.74 -11.87 -10.59
C TYR A 137 -20.64 -12.25 -9.59
N THR A 138 -21.02 -12.89 -8.49
CA THR A 138 -20.12 -13.32 -7.41
C THR A 138 -19.45 -14.67 -7.68
N GLN A 139 -19.93 -15.43 -8.67
CA GLN A 139 -19.43 -16.75 -9.06
C GLN A 139 -18.59 -16.64 -10.33
#